data_AF-A0A640VRE7-F1
#
_entry.id   AF-A0A640VRE7-F1
#
_cell.length_a   1.000
_cell.length_b   1.000
_cell.length_c   1.000
_cell.angle_alpha   90.00
_cell.angle_beta   90.00
_cell.angle_gamma   90.00
#
_symmetry.space_group_name_H-M   'P 1'
#
loop_
_entity.id
_entity.type
_entity.pdbx_description
1 polymer ?
#
loop_
_entity_poly.entity_id
_entity_poly.type
_entity_poly.pdbx_seq_one_letter_code
_entity_poly.pdbx_strand_id
1 'polypeptide(L)'
;MESRPLTFPDYPQPGRTYLSFDDAHGYQVIFIDSGNRAWLWYPGNARALAGEYMLDTVAGQRAICWRYPSSSGNPVTGTRGGSFNCTPRLLSQKSTIAALRGDPFNLASGAVPYPLQRCVAPEAFVFDRVRFGC
;
A
#
# COMPACT_ATOMS: atom_id res chain seq x y z
N MET A 1 -4.83 14.19 -19.63
CA MET A 1 -4.50 13.39 -18.44
C MET A 1 -4.09 14.36 -17.34
N GLU A 2 -5.05 14.87 -16.57
CA GLU A 2 -4.73 15.84 -15.51
C GLU A 2 -3.85 15.19 -14.44
N SER A 3 -2.76 15.86 -14.09
CA SER A 3 -1.86 15.45 -13.03
C SER A 3 -2.64 15.34 -11.72
N ARG A 4 -2.75 14.12 -11.15
CA ARG A 4 -3.36 13.93 -9.82
C ARG A 4 -2.66 14.83 -8.80
N PRO A 5 -3.38 15.69 -8.06
CA PRO A 5 -2.79 16.51 -7.00
C PRO A 5 -2.22 15.59 -5.90
N LEU A 6 -1.12 16.02 -5.29
CA LEU A 6 -0.47 15.26 -4.21
C LEU A 6 -1.19 15.51 -2.89
N THR A 7 -2.17 14.67 -2.57
CA THR A 7 -2.90 14.75 -1.29
C THR A 7 -2.05 14.30 -0.09
N PHE A 8 -1.01 13.50 -0.33
CA PHE A 8 -0.12 12.95 0.71
C PHE A 8 1.35 13.28 0.44
N PRO A 9 1.77 14.56 0.51
CA PRO A 9 3.15 14.96 0.23
C PRO A 9 4.17 14.34 1.20
N ASP A 10 3.74 13.99 2.42
CA ASP A 10 4.61 13.42 3.44
C ASP A 10 4.66 11.89 3.46
N TYR A 11 3.94 11.21 2.54
CA TYR A 11 4.00 9.76 2.45
C TYR A 11 5.44 9.27 2.18
N PRO A 12 5.90 8.18 2.82
CA PRO A 12 5.26 7.49 3.95
C PRO A 12 5.67 8.11 5.30
N GLN A 13 4.72 8.15 6.24
CA GLN A 13 4.98 8.33 7.67
C GLN A 13 4.72 7.01 8.41
N PRO A 14 5.59 6.59 9.35
CA PRO A 14 5.37 5.44 10.21
C PRO A 14 4.16 5.66 11.14
N GLY A 15 3.58 4.56 11.63
CA GLY A 15 2.42 4.59 12.52
C GLY A 15 1.13 5.01 11.80
N ARG A 16 1.01 4.69 10.51
CA ARG A 16 -0.15 5.02 9.68
C ARG A 16 -0.55 3.88 8.78
N THR A 17 -1.85 3.83 8.49
CA THR A 17 -2.45 2.92 7.52
C THR A 17 -2.93 3.71 6.32
N TYR A 18 -2.42 3.38 5.14
CA TYR A 18 -2.73 4.07 3.88
C TYR A 18 -3.64 3.22 3.02
N LEU A 19 -4.55 3.88 2.32
CA LEU A 19 -5.30 3.31 1.21
C LEU A 19 -4.71 3.85 -0.09
N SER A 20 -4.35 2.94 -0.99
CA SER A 20 -3.97 3.27 -2.36
C SER A 20 -4.92 2.64 -3.38
N PHE A 21 -5.01 3.25 -4.56
CA PHE A 21 -5.79 2.76 -5.68
C PHE A 21 -5.05 2.95 -7.01
N ASP A 22 -5.09 1.91 -7.83
CA ASP A 22 -4.77 1.96 -9.25
C ASP A 22 -5.61 0.94 -10.02
N ASP A 23 -5.83 1.18 -11.32
CA ASP A 23 -6.75 0.37 -12.13
C ASP A 23 -6.27 -1.07 -12.32
N ALA A 24 -4.99 -1.36 -12.11
CA ALA A 24 -4.40 -2.69 -12.31
C ALA A 24 -4.50 -3.58 -11.07
N HIS A 25 -4.44 -3.01 -9.86
CA HIS A 25 -4.51 -3.76 -8.59
C HIS A 25 -5.85 -3.56 -7.86
N GLY A 26 -6.55 -2.45 -8.09
CA GLY A 26 -7.68 -1.99 -7.28
C GLY A 26 -7.24 -1.34 -5.97
N TYR A 27 -8.09 -1.40 -4.96
CA TYR A 27 -7.75 -0.91 -3.62
C TYR A 27 -6.73 -1.80 -2.92
N GLN A 28 -5.78 -1.17 -2.26
CA GLN A 28 -4.76 -1.83 -1.43
C GLN A 28 -4.61 -1.05 -0.13
N VAL A 29 -4.53 -1.75 0.99
CA VAL A 29 -4.34 -1.13 2.31
C VAL A 29 -3.01 -1.55 2.88
N ILE A 30 -2.19 -0.59 3.32
CA ILE A 30 -0.90 -0.88 3.92
C ILE A 30 -0.74 -0.17 5.26
N PHE A 31 -0.53 -0.94 6.33
CA PHE A 31 -0.05 -0.41 7.60
C PHE A 31 1.47 -0.39 7.59
N ILE A 32 2.06 0.72 8.03
CA ILE A 32 3.51 0.94 8.14
C ILE A 32 3.82 1.23 9.61
N ASP A 33 4.67 0.42 10.25
CA ASP A 33 5.12 0.69 11.62
C ASP A 33 6.37 1.59 11.68
N SER A 34 6.82 1.88 12.90
CA SER A 34 8.04 2.64 13.17
C SER A 34 9.33 1.81 13.08
N GLY A 35 9.24 0.50 12.86
CA GLY A 35 10.33 -0.47 12.91
C GLY A 35 10.66 -1.12 11.57
N ASN A 36 10.43 -0.41 10.46
CA ASN A 36 10.67 -0.89 9.09
C ASN A 36 9.80 -2.08 8.64
N ARG A 37 8.69 -2.36 9.32
CA ARG A 37 7.74 -3.40 8.92
C ARG A 37 6.49 -2.78 8.33
N ALA A 38 5.86 -3.56 7.46
CA ALA A 38 4.59 -3.21 6.86
C ALA A 38 3.72 -4.44 6.68
N TRP A 39 2.41 -4.22 6.65
CA TRP A 39 1.42 -5.26 6.46
C TRP A 39 0.46 -4.85 5.36
N LEU A 40 0.50 -5.61 4.27
CA LEU A 40 -0.29 -5.37 3.09
C LEU A 40 -1.58 -6.21 3.13
N TRP A 41 -2.71 -5.53 3.15
CA TRP A 41 -4.03 -6.11 2.90
C TRP A 41 -4.39 -5.87 1.44
N TYR A 42 -4.25 -6.92 0.64
CA TYR A 42 -4.36 -6.92 -0.81
C TYR A 42 -5.56 -7.76 -1.27
N PRO A 43 -6.23 -7.42 -2.39
CA PRO A 43 -7.33 -8.21 -2.91
C PRO A 43 -6.97 -9.67 -3.16
N GLY A 44 -7.76 -10.59 -2.60
CA GLY A 44 -7.52 -12.04 -2.69
C GLY A 44 -6.64 -12.62 -1.59
N ASN A 45 -5.99 -11.79 -0.75
CA ASN A 45 -5.27 -12.29 0.41
C ASN A 45 -6.25 -12.60 1.55
N ALA A 46 -6.15 -13.82 2.11
CA ALA A 46 -6.88 -14.21 3.31
C ALA A 46 -6.24 -13.70 4.61
N ARG A 47 -5.03 -13.14 4.54
CA ARG A 47 -4.22 -12.66 5.67
C ARG A 47 -3.46 -11.41 5.26
N ALA A 48 -3.10 -10.57 6.22
CA ALA A 48 -2.27 -9.41 5.95
C ALA A 48 -0.85 -9.89 5.66
N LEU A 49 -0.32 -9.53 4.50
CA LEU A 49 1.00 -9.95 4.07
C LEU A 49 2.05 -9.08 4.78
N ALA A 50 2.70 -9.67 5.78
CA ALA A 50 3.82 -9.03 6.45
C ALA A 50 5.01 -8.87 5.49
N GLY A 51 5.66 -7.73 5.57
CA GLY A 51 6.87 -7.41 4.80
C GLY A 51 7.67 -6.32 5.50
N GLU A 52 8.74 -5.91 4.84
CA GLU A 52 9.60 -4.83 5.26
C GLU A 52 9.53 -3.66 4.29
N TYR A 53 9.77 -2.46 4.80
CA TYR A 53 9.87 -1.26 3.99
C TYR A 53 11.10 -0.45 4.34
N MET A 54 11.63 0.23 3.33
CA MET A 54 12.66 1.24 3.50
C MET A 54 12.47 2.38 2.53
N LEU A 55 13.03 3.54 2.89
CA LEU A 55 13.19 4.66 1.99
C LEU A 55 14.59 4.62 1.41
N ASP A 56 14.69 4.80 0.10
CA ASP A 56 15.97 4.73 -0.61
C ASP A 56 16.03 5.80 -1.71
N THR A 57 17.18 5.91 -2.37
CA THR A 57 17.38 6.70 -3.60
C THR A 57 17.81 5.78 -4.73
N VAL A 58 16.91 5.56 -5.68
CA VAL A 58 17.15 4.69 -6.86
C VAL A 58 17.28 5.57 -8.08
N ALA A 59 18.41 5.47 -8.80
CA ALA A 59 18.70 6.30 -9.98
C ALA A 59 18.52 7.81 -9.74
N GLY A 60 18.94 8.29 -8.56
CA GLY A 60 18.82 9.70 -8.16
C GLY A 60 17.41 10.15 -7.73
N GLN A 61 16.44 9.24 -7.66
CA GLN A 61 15.07 9.54 -7.25
C GLN A 61 14.71 8.89 -5.92
N ARG A 62 14.01 9.64 -5.06
CA ARG A 62 13.49 9.09 -3.79
C ARG A 62 12.51 7.96 -4.10
N ALA A 63 12.72 6.82 -3.49
CA ALA A 63 11.93 5.62 -3.65
C ALA A 63 11.43 5.09 -2.30
N ILE A 64 10.33 4.35 -2.36
CA ILE A 64 9.91 3.45 -1.29
C ILE A 64 10.12 2.02 -1.79
N CYS A 65 10.81 1.21 -1.00
CA CYS A 65 11.16 -0.15 -1.34
C CYS A 65 10.47 -1.11 -0.40
N TRP A 66 9.90 -2.16 -0.97
CA TRP A 66 9.16 -3.18 -0.23
C TRP A 66 9.84 -4.54 -0.40
N ARG A 67 9.94 -5.28 0.69
CA ARG A 67 10.36 -6.69 0.66
C ARG A 67 9.28 -7.54 1.30
N TYR A 68 8.66 -8.39 0.49
CA TYR A 68 7.73 -9.42 0.94
C TYR A 68 8.43 -10.80 0.93
N PRO A 69 7.92 -11.81 1.65
CA PRO A 69 8.50 -13.15 1.68
C PRO A 69 8.70 -13.75 0.29
N SER A 70 9.72 -14.59 0.11
CA SER A 70 10.00 -15.25 -1.18
C SER A 70 8.90 -16.20 -1.66
N SER A 71 8.04 -16.67 -0.75
CA SER A 71 6.85 -17.45 -1.06
C SER A 71 5.68 -16.63 -1.61
N SER A 72 5.76 -15.30 -1.56
CA SER A 72 4.75 -14.40 -2.12
C SER A 72 4.99 -14.13 -3.60
N GLY A 73 3.93 -13.82 -4.34
CA GLY A 73 4.00 -13.39 -5.73
C GLY A 73 2.95 -12.32 -6.02
N ASN A 74 3.31 -11.33 -6.83
CA ASN A 74 2.36 -10.34 -7.32
C ASN A 74 1.66 -10.89 -8.58
N PRO A 75 0.33 -11.12 -8.56
CA PRO A 75 -0.38 -11.68 -9.70
C PRO A 75 -0.50 -10.72 -10.89
N VAL A 76 -0.34 -9.41 -10.69
CA VAL A 76 -0.39 -8.38 -11.74
C VAL A 76 0.92 -8.31 -12.51
N THR A 77 2.06 -8.39 -11.82
CA THR A 77 3.39 -8.26 -12.45
C THR A 77 4.09 -9.60 -12.69
N GLY A 78 3.60 -10.69 -12.10
CA GLY A 78 4.26 -12.00 -12.13
C GLY A 78 5.54 -12.09 -11.28
N THR A 79 5.90 -11.03 -10.56
CA THR A 79 7.15 -10.95 -9.78
C THR A 79 7.01 -11.70 -8.45
N ARG A 80 8.04 -12.48 -8.08
CA ARG A 80 8.13 -13.11 -6.75
C ARG A 80 8.74 -12.18 -5.71
N GLY A 81 8.38 -12.38 -4.44
CA GLY A 81 9.03 -11.71 -3.32
C GLY A 81 10.46 -12.20 -3.05
N GLY A 82 11.04 -11.80 -1.93
CA GLY A 82 12.37 -12.19 -1.45
C GLY A 82 13.44 -11.10 -1.58
N SER A 83 13.27 -10.18 -2.51
CA SER A 83 14.14 -9.01 -2.70
C SER A 83 13.36 -7.71 -2.51
N PHE A 84 14.07 -6.62 -2.22
CA PHE A 84 13.46 -5.30 -2.24
C PHE A 84 13.07 -4.92 -3.67
N ASN A 85 11.82 -4.51 -3.83
CA ASN A 85 11.30 -3.92 -5.05
C ASN A 85 10.92 -2.46 -4.77
N CYS A 86 11.53 -1.54 -5.51
CA CYS A 86 11.45 -0.11 -5.26
C CYS A 86 10.52 0.57 -6.26
N THR A 87 9.66 1.45 -5.76
CA THR A 87 8.81 2.33 -6.56
C THR A 87 9.19 3.78 -6.27
N PRO A 88 9.26 4.67 -7.28
CA PRO A 88 9.42 6.10 -7.04
C PRO A 88 8.39 6.62 -6.03
N ARG A 89 8.84 7.31 -4.98
CA ARG A 89 7.98 7.82 -3.90
C ARG A 89 6.84 8.67 -4.47
N LEU A 90 7.11 9.45 -5.51
CA LEU A 90 6.11 10.29 -6.17
C LEU A 90 4.94 9.49 -6.76
N LEU A 91 5.19 8.28 -7.27
CA LEU A 91 4.12 7.42 -7.79
C LEU A 91 3.27 6.89 -6.64
N SER A 92 3.89 6.45 -5.55
CA SER A 92 3.17 6.01 -4.34
C SER A 92 2.36 7.13 -3.70
N GLN A 93 2.88 8.37 -3.70
CA GLN A 93 2.14 9.55 -3.24
C GLN A 93 0.89 9.82 -4.07
N LYS A 94 0.95 9.61 -5.39
CA LYS A 94 -0.18 9.83 -6.32
C LYS A 94 -1.20 8.71 -6.32
N SER A 95 -0.81 7.49 -5.95
CA SER A 95 -1.73 6.36 -5.81
C SER A 95 -2.36 6.28 -4.42
N THR A 96 -1.75 6.92 -3.41
CA THR A 96 -2.34 7.05 -2.06
C THR A 96 -3.51 8.02 -2.10
N ILE A 97 -4.69 7.55 -1.66
CA ILE A 97 -5.96 8.30 -1.73
C ILE A 97 -6.58 8.58 -0.37
N ALA A 98 -6.22 7.83 0.66
CA ALA A 98 -6.63 8.08 2.04
C ALA A 98 -5.58 7.55 3.04
N ALA A 99 -5.64 8.05 4.28
CA ALA A 99 -4.79 7.55 5.37
C ALA A 99 -5.51 7.63 6.72
N LEU A 100 -5.19 6.69 7.61
CA LEU A 100 -5.63 6.63 9.00
C LEU A 100 -4.41 6.63 9.92
N ARG A 101 -4.59 7.09 11.17
CA ARG A 101 -3.57 7.01 12.22
C ARG A 101 -3.56 5.61 12.83
N GLY A 102 -2.38 5.10 13.15
CA GLY A 102 -2.20 3.79 13.78
C GLY A 102 -2.56 2.61 12.86
N ASP A 103 -2.89 1.48 13.49
CA ASP A 103 -3.32 0.24 12.83
C ASP A 103 -4.78 -0.10 13.17
N PRO A 104 -5.76 0.66 12.64
CA PRO A 104 -7.17 0.50 13.00
C PRO A 104 -7.78 -0.84 12.58
N PHE A 105 -7.12 -1.56 11.67
CA PHE A 105 -7.56 -2.87 11.19
C PHE A 105 -6.78 -4.02 11.83
N ASN A 106 -5.86 -3.73 12.75
CA ASN A 106 -4.98 -4.71 13.40
C ASN A 106 -4.22 -5.59 12.39
N LEU A 107 -3.78 -5.02 11.26
CA LEU A 107 -3.05 -5.72 10.21
C LEU A 107 -1.73 -6.30 10.71
N ALA A 108 -1.12 -5.66 11.72
CA ALA A 108 0.10 -6.13 12.35
C ALA A 108 -0.01 -7.54 12.96
N SER A 109 -1.23 -7.96 13.32
CA SER A 109 -1.52 -9.33 13.78
C SER A 109 -1.39 -10.40 12.68
N GLY A 110 -1.31 -9.99 11.41
CA GLY A 110 -1.39 -10.88 10.26
C GLY A 110 -2.82 -11.26 9.86
N ALA A 111 -3.84 -10.85 10.62
CA ALA A 111 -5.23 -11.01 10.24
C ALA A 111 -5.69 -9.86 9.32
N VAL A 112 -6.77 -10.10 8.58
CA VAL A 112 -7.52 -9.06 7.87
C VAL A 112 -8.96 -9.06 8.39
N PRO A 113 -9.62 -7.90 8.46
CA PRO A 113 -11.02 -7.83 8.89
C PRO A 113 -11.95 -8.68 8.01
N TYR A 114 -11.66 -8.72 6.71
CA TYR A 114 -12.36 -9.52 5.70
C TYR A 114 -11.50 -9.64 4.44
N PRO A 115 -11.80 -10.56 3.52
CA PRO A 115 -11.14 -10.60 2.21
C PRO A 115 -11.41 -9.31 1.44
N LEU A 116 -10.37 -8.54 1.12
CA LEU A 116 -10.54 -7.29 0.38
C LEU A 116 -10.98 -7.61 -1.05
N GLN A 117 -11.99 -6.90 -1.53
CA GLN A 117 -12.38 -6.93 -2.94
C GLN A 117 -11.68 -5.80 -3.69
N ARG A 118 -11.32 -6.04 -4.94
CA ARG A 118 -10.62 -5.07 -5.80
C ARG A 118 -11.29 -3.69 -5.84
N CYS A 119 -12.63 -3.67 -5.85
CA CYS A 119 -13.45 -2.48 -6.11
C CYS A 119 -14.26 -2.00 -4.90
N VAL A 120 -13.99 -2.56 -3.70
CA VAL A 120 -14.66 -2.16 -2.47
C VAL A 120 -13.63 -1.74 -1.44
N ALA A 121 -13.43 -0.43 -1.26
CA ALA A 121 -12.55 0.11 -0.23
C ALA A 121 -13.18 -0.05 1.16
N PRO A 122 -12.38 -0.24 2.23
CA PRO A 122 -12.88 -0.22 3.59
C PRO A 122 -13.59 1.09 3.94
N GLU A 123 -14.73 0.98 4.61
CA GLU A 123 -15.62 2.11 4.94
C GLU A 123 -14.94 3.17 5.82
N ALA A 124 -13.96 2.76 6.64
CA ALA A 124 -13.22 3.66 7.52
C ALA A 124 -12.41 4.73 6.76
N PHE A 125 -12.13 4.52 5.46
CA PHE A 125 -11.46 5.53 4.64
C PHE A 125 -12.45 6.50 3.99
N VAL A 126 -12.14 7.79 4.10
CA VAL A 126 -12.88 8.87 3.45
C VAL A 126 -12.04 9.43 2.30
N PHE A 127 -12.60 9.39 1.09
CA PHE A 127 -11.99 9.89 -0.15
C PHE A 127 -13.09 10.05 -1.23
N ASP A 128 -12.72 10.62 -2.37
CA ASP A 128 -13.60 10.74 -3.53
C ASP A 128 -13.80 9.39 -4.24
N ARG A 129 -14.91 8.72 -3.93
CA ARG A 129 -15.26 7.40 -4.48
C ARG A 129 -15.66 7.44 -5.95
N VAL A 130 -16.10 8.59 -6.46
CA VAL A 130 -16.42 8.76 -7.89
C VAL A 130 -15.13 8.82 -8.70
N ARG A 131 -14.12 9.50 -8.17
CA ARG A 131 -12.83 9.67 -8.84
C ARG A 131 -11.92 8.44 -8.71
N PHE A 132 -11.97 7.74 -7.59
CA PHE A 132 -11.04 6.65 -7.27
C PHE A 132 -11.81 5.34 -7.04
N GLY A 133 -12.49 4.85 -8.07
CA GLY A 133 -13.26 3.61 -8.00
C GLY A 133 -13.06 2.74 -9.24
N CYS A 134 -13.47 1.49 -9.09
CA CYS A 134 -14.07 0.79 -10.22
C CYS A 134 -15.58 1.15 -10.24
#